data_AF-A0A8C3P8G6-F1
#
_entry.id   AF-A0A8C3P8G6-F1
#
_cell.length_a   1.000
_cell.length_b   1.000
_cell.length_c   1.000
_cell.angle_alpha   90.00
_cell.angle_beta   90.00
_cell.angle_gamma   90.00
#
_symmetry.space_group_name_H-M   'P 1'
#
loop_
_entity.id
_entity.type
_entity.pdbx_description
1 polymer ?
#
loop_
_entity_poly.entity_id
_entity_poly.type
_entity_poly.pdbx_seq_one_letter_code
_entity_poly.pdbx_strand_id
1 'polypeptide(L)'
;IRSDLMKHDSHLVRIHTGERPHECCECGKSFTQSSALIRHQRIHTGERPYKCCECGKSFTVKSDLIGHQRIHTGKIPYKCSECGKTFTQSSALITHQRIHTGERPYECRFSVSSALIIHQRIHTGERPYRCSVCGKSFIRSSHLNRHQSLHRRERQHQNFV
;
A
#
# COMPACT_ATOMS: atom_id res chain seq x y z
N ILE A 1 1.85 -17.23 39.15
CA ILE A 1 3.17 -17.85 38.88
C ILE A 1 3.04 -19.01 37.88
N ARG A 2 2.35 -20.13 38.19
CA ARG A 2 2.27 -21.30 37.29
C ARG A 2 1.41 -21.09 36.02
N SER A 3 0.47 -20.12 36.02
CA SER A 3 -0.36 -19.78 34.86
C SER A 3 0.34 -18.86 33.83
N ASP A 4 1.31 -18.08 34.28
CA ASP A 4 1.95 -17.03 33.48
C ASP A 4 3.02 -17.63 32.56
N LEU A 5 3.67 -18.72 33.00
CA LEU A 5 4.64 -19.50 32.21
C LEU A 5 3.97 -20.24 31.03
N MET A 6 2.78 -20.81 31.23
CA MET A 6 2.04 -21.54 30.17
C MET A 6 1.45 -20.61 29.09
N LYS A 7 1.07 -19.38 29.47
CA LYS A 7 0.64 -18.36 28.49
C LYS A 7 1.81 -17.80 27.68
N HIS A 8 3.00 -17.70 28.29
CA HIS A 8 4.21 -17.22 27.63
C HIS A 8 4.69 -18.23 26.57
N ASP A 9 4.71 -19.53 26.89
CA ASP A 9 5.11 -20.58 25.94
C ASP A 9 4.15 -20.70 24.75
N SER A 10 2.83 -20.67 24.96
CA SER A 10 1.87 -20.76 23.83
C SER A 10 1.93 -19.53 22.91
N HIS A 11 2.23 -18.35 23.46
CA HIS A 11 2.44 -17.14 22.67
C HIS A 11 3.71 -17.20 21.82
N LEU A 12 4.82 -17.71 22.40
CA LEU A 12 6.09 -17.89 21.69
C LEU A 12 6.00 -18.99 20.63
N VAL A 13 5.39 -20.13 20.95
CA VAL A 13 5.15 -21.22 19.99
C VAL A 13 4.38 -20.69 18.77
N ARG A 14 3.29 -19.94 18.98
CA ARG A 14 2.50 -19.36 17.87
C ARG A 14 3.29 -18.35 17.01
N ILE A 15 4.27 -17.66 17.58
CA ILE A 15 5.15 -16.75 16.83
C ILE A 15 6.18 -17.56 16.01
N HIS A 16 6.70 -18.65 16.54
CA HIS A 16 7.73 -19.46 15.90
C HIS A 16 7.18 -20.47 14.88
N THR A 17 5.97 -21.01 15.07
CA THR A 17 5.35 -21.98 14.17
C THR A 17 4.50 -21.35 13.06
N GLY A 18 4.23 -20.05 13.15
CA GLY A 18 3.40 -19.35 12.17
C GLY A 18 1.92 -19.71 12.23
N GLU A 19 1.46 -20.35 13.31
CA GLU A 19 0.06 -20.68 13.51
C GLU A 19 -0.83 -19.43 13.56
N ARG A 20 -1.95 -19.47 12.81
CA ARG A 20 -2.92 -18.36 12.72
C ARG A 20 -4.32 -18.86 13.07
N PRO A 21 -4.63 -19.10 14.36
CA PRO A 21 -5.86 -19.77 14.76
C PRO A 21 -7.15 -18.94 14.55
N HIS A 22 -7.02 -17.62 14.35
CA HIS A 22 -8.16 -16.71 14.32
C HIS A 22 -8.51 -16.33 12.88
N GLU A 23 -9.47 -17.01 12.28
CA GLU A 23 -9.90 -16.79 10.90
C GLU A 23 -11.06 -15.80 10.78
N CYS A 24 -11.00 -14.96 9.75
CA CYS A 24 -12.11 -14.10 9.34
C CYS A 24 -13.07 -14.87 8.43
N CYS A 25 -14.31 -15.07 8.88
CA CYS A 25 -15.34 -15.76 8.11
C CYS A 25 -15.71 -15.06 6.78
N GLU A 26 -15.51 -13.75 6.66
CA GLU A 26 -15.88 -12.99 5.46
C GLU A 26 -14.87 -13.10 4.31
N CYS A 27 -13.58 -13.29 4.62
CA CYS A 27 -12.54 -13.32 3.59
C CYS A 27 -11.48 -14.42 3.76
N GLY A 28 -11.66 -15.34 4.72
CA GLY A 28 -10.76 -16.45 5.00
C GLY A 28 -9.39 -16.05 5.53
N LYS A 29 -9.17 -14.77 5.88
CA LYS A 29 -7.87 -14.32 6.39
C LYS A 29 -7.69 -14.73 7.83
N SER A 30 -6.61 -15.43 8.11
CA SER A 30 -6.29 -15.87 9.47
C SER A 30 -5.27 -14.97 10.16
N PHE A 31 -5.36 -14.87 11.49
CA PHE A 31 -4.54 -14.01 12.33
C PHE A 31 -3.97 -14.82 13.50
N THR A 32 -2.76 -14.43 13.93
CA THR A 32 -2.12 -15.02 15.10
C THR A 32 -2.84 -14.60 16.38
N GLN A 33 -3.39 -13.38 16.47
CA GLN A 33 -4.06 -12.85 17.66
C GLN A 33 -5.53 -12.52 17.39
N SER A 34 -6.40 -12.78 18.37
CA SER A 34 -7.82 -12.42 18.30
C SER A 34 -8.05 -10.91 18.16
N SER A 35 -7.26 -10.09 18.85
CA SER A 35 -7.30 -8.63 18.73
C SER A 35 -7.00 -8.14 17.30
N ALA A 36 -6.13 -8.86 16.58
CA ALA A 36 -5.82 -8.56 15.18
C ALA A 36 -6.99 -8.91 14.26
N LEU A 37 -7.68 -10.03 14.51
CA LEU A 37 -8.91 -10.40 13.81
C LEU A 37 -10.03 -9.36 14.05
N ILE A 38 -10.28 -8.95 15.29
CA ILE A 38 -11.30 -7.94 15.62
C ILE A 38 -11.01 -6.62 14.90
N ARG A 39 -9.75 -6.18 14.92
CA ARG A 39 -9.33 -4.98 14.18
C ARG A 39 -9.51 -5.14 12.68
N HIS A 40 -9.26 -6.32 12.14
CA HIS A 40 -9.43 -6.61 10.72
C HIS A 40 -10.91 -6.58 10.31
N GLN A 41 -11.82 -7.09 11.14
CA GLN A 41 -13.26 -7.06 10.88
C GLN A 41 -13.80 -5.63 10.67
N ARG A 42 -13.14 -4.61 11.24
CA ARG A 42 -13.49 -3.20 10.97
C ARG A 42 -13.38 -2.78 9.50
N ILE A 43 -12.60 -3.49 8.70
CA ILE A 43 -12.50 -3.25 7.25
C ILE A 43 -13.81 -3.64 6.56
N HIS A 44 -14.45 -4.69 7.05
CA HIS A 44 -15.72 -5.20 6.53
C HIS A 44 -16.90 -4.34 6.95
N THR A 45 -16.94 -3.95 8.23
CA THR A 45 -18.01 -3.11 8.78
C THR A 45 -17.85 -1.63 8.43
N GLY A 46 -16.66 -1.20 8.01
CA GLY A 46 -16.33 0.21 7.80
C GLY A 46 -16.20 1.01 9.12
N GLU A 47 -16.18 0.35 10.27
CA GLU A 47 -16.08 1.01 11.58
C GLU A 47 -14.72 1.73 11.71
N ARG A 48 -14.77 3.03 12.03
CA ARG A 48 -13.57 3.87 12.25
C ARG A 48 -13.67 4.59 13.59
N PRO A 49 -13.38 3.90 14.71
CA PRO A 49 -13.64 4.43 16.05
C PRO A 49 -12.80 5.65 16.40
N TYR A 50 -11.63 5.81 15.77
CA TYR A 50 -10.65 6.81 16.16
C TYR A 50 -10.79 8.06 15.29
N LYS A 51 -11.54 9.05 15.77
CA LYS A 51 -11.77 10.33 15.07
C LYS A 51 -10.74 11.38 15.45
N CYS A 52 -10.21 12.09 14.46
CA CYS A 52 -9.40 13.28 14.65
C CYS A 52 -10.31 14.47 14.99
N CYS A 53 -10.08 15.12 16.13
CA CYS A 53 -10.87 16.29 16.54
C CYS A 53 -10.62 17.53 15.68
N GLU A 54 -9.42 17.67 15.08
CA GLU A 54 -9.03 18.85 14.31
C GLU A 54 -9.64 18.87 12.90
N CYS A 55 -9.75 17.72 12.23
CA CYS A 55 -10.25 17.65 10.84
C CYS A 55 -11.39 16.65 10.62
N GLY A 56 -11.88 16.00 11.67
CA GLY A 56 -12.98 15.04 11.60
C GLY A 56 -12.65 13.70 10.93
N LYS A 57 -11.44 13.50 10.39
CA LYS A 57 -11.02 12.24 9.76
C LYS A 57 -10.98 11.10 10.78
N SER A 58 -11.59 9.96 10.44
CA SER A 58 -11.62 8.78 11.30
C SER A 58 -10.68 7.68 10.84
N PHE A 59 -10.20 6.84 11.75
CA PHE A 59 -9.26 5.75 11.53
C PHE A 59 -9.73 4.45 12.19
N THR A 60 -9.34 3.32 11.63
CA THR A 60 -9.66 1.98 12.16
C THR A 60 -8.74 1.58 13.32
N VAL A 61 -7.55 2.18 13.42
CA VAL A 61 -6.51 1.90 14.42
C VAL A 61 -6.02 3.19 15.09
N LYS A 62 -5.79 3.14 16.41
CA LYS A 62 -5.33 4.28 17.22
C LYS A 62 -3.95 4.80 16.78
N SER A 63 -3.03 3.91 16.41
CA SER A 63 -1.69 4.27 15.91
C SER A 63 -1.76 5.18 14.69
N ASP A 64 -2.74 4.95 13.82
CA ASP A 64 -2.90 5.69 12.57
C ASP A 64 -3.44 7.09 12.86
N LEU A 65 -4.35 7.23 13.82
CA LEU A 65 -4.79 8.52 14.32
C LEU A 65 -3.63 9.32 14.94
N ILE A 66 -2.80 8.69 15.78
CA ILE A 66 -1.63 9.36 16.39
C ILE A 66 -0.63 9.80 15.32
N GLY A 67 -0.35 8.92 14.35
CA GLY A 67 0.50 9.25 13.21
C GLY A 67 -0.08 10.38 12.36
N HIS A 68 -1.40 10.41 12.19
CA HIS A 68 -2.12 11.49 11.53
C HIS A 68 -2.02 12.80 12.30
N GLN A 69 -2.22 12.84 13.62
CA GLN A 69 -2.14 14.08 14.41
C GLN A 69 -0.78 14.81 14.29
N ARG A 70 0.28 14.10 13.87
CA ARG A 70 1.58 14.71 13.55
C ARG A 70 1.51 15.70 12.39
N ILE A 71 0.55 15.57 11.48
CA ILE A 71 0.37 16.51 10.37
C ILE A 71 -0.16 17.88 10.84
N HIS A 72 -0.99 17.90 11.89
CA HIS A 72 -1.56 19.14 12.44
C HIS A 72 -0.57 19.84 13.37
N THR A 73 0.18 19.06 14.15
CA THR A 73 1.20 19.59 15.06
C THR A 73 2.53 19.95 14.39
N GLY A 74 2.73 19.59 13.11
CA GLY A 74 4.00 19.76 12.41
C GLY A 74 5.15 18.94 13.01
N LYS A 75 4.87 17.96 13.89
CA LYS A 75 5.90 17.12 14.49
C LYS A 75 6.40 16.09 13.48
N ILE A 76 7.63 16.27 13.00
CA ILE A 76 8.26 15.36 12.03
C ILE A 76 9.51 14.73 12.67
N PRO A 77 9.34 13.68 13.50
CA PRO A 77 10.42 13.18 14.36
C PRO A 77 11.50 12.38 13.62
N TYR A 78 11.23 11.91 12.39
CA TYR A 78 12.14 11.02 11.68
C TYR A 78 12.85 11.79 10.57
N LYS A 79 14.14 12.09 10.75
CA LYS A 79 14.97 12.79 9.77
C LYS A 79 15.95 11.80 9.12
N CYS A 80 16.06 11.86 7.79
CA CYS A 80 17.11 11.18 7.05
C CYS A 80 18.44 11.88 7.29
N SER A 81 19.44 11.14 7.77
CA SER A 81 20.80 11.65 8.01
C SER A 81 21.51 12.05 6.71
N GLU A 82 21.22 11.37 5.60
CA GLU A 82 21.96 11.55 4.34
C GLU A 82 21.48 12.74 3.52
N CYS A 83 20.17 13.00 3.46
CA CYS A 83 19.60 14.08 2.65
C CYS A 83 18.76 15.11 3.44
N GLY A 84 18.66 14.94 4.76
CA GLY A 84 17.93 15.85 5.64
C GLY A 84 16.39 15.81 5.53
N LYS A 85 15.81 15.02 4.61
CA LYS A 85 14.35 14.87 4.46
C LYS A 85 13.72 14.31 5.72
N THR A 86 12.55 14.84 6.08
CA THR A 86 11.84 14.49 7.32
C THR A 86 10.54 13.73 7.02
N PHE A 87 10.18 12.80 7.89
CA PHE A 87 9.03 11.91 7.78
C PHE A 87 8.23 11.84 9.09
N THR A 88 6.91 11.73 8.98
CA THR A 88 6.01 11.62 10.14
C THR A 88 5.96 10.19 10.71
N GLN A 89 6.42 9.19 9.96
CA GLN A 89 6.43 7.77 10.33
C GLN A 89 7.82 7.15 10.10
N SER A 90 8.24 6.24 10.99
CA SER A 90 9.55 5.57 10.90
C SER A 90 9.65 4.64 9.70
N SER A 91 8.56 3.93 9.38
CA SER A 91 8.46 3.08 8.18
C SER A 91 8.69 3.86 6.89
N ALA A 92 8.22 5.11 6.82
CA ALA A 92 8.45 5.99 5.69
C ALA A 92 9.92 6.41 5.57
N LEU A 93 10.60 6.66 6.70
CA LEU A 93 12.05 6.91 6.69
C LEU A 93 12.84 5.67 6.24
N ILE A 94 12.52 4.47 6.76
CA ILE A 94 13.23 3.22 6.40
C ILE A 94 13.07 2.93 4.91
N THR A 95 11.85 3.06 4.37
CA THR A 95 11.62 2.87 2.94
C THR A 95 12.31 3.94 2.10
N HIS A 96 12.37 5.18 2.59
CA HIS A 96 13.14 6.25 1.95
C HIS A 96 14.64 5.94 1.92
N GLN A 97 15.24 5.45 3.01
CA GLN A 97 16.68 5.16 3.07
C GLN A 97 17.14 4.16 2.00
N ARG A 98 16.24 3.27 1.54
CA ARG A 98 16.53 2.34 0.43
C ARG A 98 16.90 3.02 -0.88
N ILE A 99 16.49 4.29 -1.08
CA ILE A 99 16.90 5.02 -2.28
C ILE A 99 18.39 5.37 -2.26
N HIS A 100 18.98 5.53 -1.08
CA HIS A 100 20.38 5.89 -0.95
C HIS A 100 21.26 4.65 -0.94
N THR A 101 20.81 3.57 -0.30
CA THR A 101 21.52 2.28 -0.30
C THR A 101 21.36 1.52 -1.62
N GLY A 102 20.36 1.86 -2.44
CA GLY A 102 20.03 1.13 -3.66
C GLY A 102 19.44 -0.25 -3.40
N GLU A 103 19.11 -0.59 -2.15
CA GLU A 103 18.53 -1.89 -1.80
C GLU A 103 17.18 -2.11 -2.48
N ARG A 104 17.03 -3.27 -3.13
CA ARG A 104 15.77 -3.74 -3.74
C ARG A 104 15.37 -5.09 -3.14
N PRO A 105 14.78 -5.10 -1.92
CA PRO A 105 14.51 -6.34 -1.18
C PRO A 105 13.46 -7.25 -1.83
N TYR A 106 12.74 -6.75 -2.83
CA TYR A 106 11.68 -7.48 -3.53
C TYR A 106 12.16 -7.82 -4.92
N GLU A 107 12.48 -9.09 -5.12
CA GLU A 107 12.77 -9.64 -6.44
C GLU A 107 11.49 -9.82 -7.26
N CYS A 108 11.61 -9.57 -8.55
CA CYS A 108 10.56 -9.79 -9.54
C CYS A 108 10.37 -11.31 -9.76
N ARG A 109 9.57 -11.97 -8.92
CA ARG A 109 9.21 -13.38 -9.07
C ARG A 109 7.79 -13.50 -9.63
N PHE A 110 7.65 -13.48 -10.95
CA PHE A 110 6.40 -13.88 -11.60
C PHE A 110 6.54 -15.34 -12.06
N SER A 111 5.61 -16.21 -11.66
CA SER A 111 5.41 -17.48 -12.35
C SER A 111 4.83 -17.19 -13.74
N VAL A 112 5.33 -17.91 -14.75
CA VAL A 112 5.13 -17.64 -16.17
C VAL A 112 3.67 -17.29 -16.48
N SER A 113 3.43 -16.01 -16.75
CA SER A 113 2.10 -15.46 -17.01
C SER A 113 2.23 -14.23 -17.91
N SER A 114 1.14 -13.88 -18.60
CA SER A 114 1.04 -12.64 -19.39
C SER A 114 1.39 -11.38 -18.56
N ALA A 115 1.22 -11.45 -17.24
CA ALA A 115 1.64 -10.41 -16.31
C ALA A 115 3.17 -10.20 -16.28
N LEU A 116 3.99 -11.25 -16.40
CA LEU A 116 5.45 -11.14 -16.46
C LEU A 116 5.89 -10.43 -17.74
N ILE A 117 5.36 -10.82 -18.91
CA ILE A 117 5.71 -10.21 -20.20
C ILE A 117 5.40 -8.70 -20.15
N ILE A 118 4.24 -8.33 -19.62
CA ILE A 118 3.87 -6.92 -19.46
C ILE A 118 4.78 -6.21 -18.44
N HIS A 119 5.18 -6.89 -17.36
CA HIS A 119 6.10 -6.34 -16.36
C HIS A 119 7.50 -6.11 -16.94
N GLN A 120 8.02 -7.04 -17.75
CA GLN A 120 9.34 -6.93 -18.38
C GLN A 120 9.47 -5.69 -19.25
N ARG A 121 8.39 -5.25 -19.90
CA ARG A 121 8.36 -3.98 -20.67
C ARG A 121 8.70 -2.75 -19.85
N ILE A 122 8.52 -2.80 -18.53
CA ILE A 122 8.93 -1.71 -17.63
C ILE A 122 10.45 -1.65 -17.54
N HIS A 123 11.12 -2.81 -17.56
CA HIS A 123 12.58 -2.90 -17.52
C HIS A 123 13.20 -2.63 -18.89
N THR A 124 12.62 -3.15 -19.97
CA THR A 124 13.14 -2.98 -21.34
C THR A 124 12.75 -1.65 -21.98
N GLY A 125 11.77 -0.94 -21.41
CA GLY A 125 11.24 0.30 -21.97
C GLY A 125 10.33 0.11 -23.19
N GLU A 126 10.03 -1.14 -23.58
CA GLU A 126 9.22 -1.46 -24.75
C GLU A 126 7.78 -0.88 -24.61
N ARG A 127 7.36 -0.10 -25.61
CA ARG A 127 6.02 0.51 -25.66
C ARG A 127 5.33 0.19 -27.00
N PRO A 128 4.80 -1.03 -27.18
CA PRO A 128 4.30 -1.48 -28.49
C PRO A 128 3.06 -0.73 -28.98
N TYR A 129 2.29 -0.13 -28.08
CA TYR A 129 0.99 0.44 -28.40
C TYR A 129 1.10 1.93 -28.70
N ARG A 130 1.22 2.29 -29.98
CA ARG A 130 1.34 3.67 -30.46
C ARG A 130 -0.01 4.29 -30.79
N CYS A 131 -0.25 5.51 -30.32
CA CYS A 131 -1.42 6.30 -30.69
C CYS A 131 -1.27 6.83 -32.12
N SER A 132 -2.26 6.56 -32.97
CA SER A 132 -2.30 7.06 -34.35
C SER A 132 -2.55 8.57 -34.47
N VAL A 133 -3.12 9.22 -33.45
CA VAL A 133 -3.46 10.65 -33.48
C VAL A 133 -2.27 11.52 -33.08
N CYS A 134 -1.61 11.21 -31.96
CA CYS A 134 -0.55 12.06 -31.40
C CYS A 134 0.82 11.36 -31.32
N GLY A 135 0.93 10.11 -31.80
CA GLY A 135 2.19 9.37 -31.81
C GLY A 135 2.67 8.83 -30.45
N LYS A 136 1.97 9.12 -29.33
CA LYS A 136 2.35 8.66 -27.98
C LYS A 136 2.28 7.14 -27.86
N SER A 137 3.29 6.52 -27.25
CA SER A 137 3.40 5.06 -27.10
C SER A 137 3.19 4.59 -25.66
N PHE A 138 2.52 3.45 -25.50
CA PHE A 138 2.09 2.89 -24.22
C PHE A 138 2.53 1.42 -24.07
N ILE A 139 2.73 1.01 -22.81
CA ILE A 139 3.16 -0.36 -22.45
C ILE A 139 2.01 -1.38 -22.60
N ARG A 140 0.76 -0.94 -22.37
CA ARG A 140 -0.47 -1.75 -22.42
C ARG A 140 -1.50 -1.15 -23.37
N SER A 141 -2.27 -1.98 -24.06
CA SER A 141 -3.37 -1.57 -24.95
C SER A 141 -4.47 -0.82 -24.21
N SER A 142 -4.82 -1.25 -22.98
CA SER A 142 -5.82 -0.57 -22.15
C SER A 142 -5.45 0.88 -21.84
N HIS A 143 -4.16 1.18 -21.67
CA HIS A 143 -3.68 2.56 -21.48
C HIS A 143 -3.82 3.39 -22.76
N LEU A 144 -3.53 2.81 -23.92
CA LEU A 144 -3.75 3.46 -25.22
C LEU A 144 -5.24 3.73 -25.47
N ASN A 145 -6.12 2.76 -25.21
CA ASN A 145 -7.56 2.91 -25.41
C ASN A 145 -8.12 4.05 -24.55
N ARG A 146 -7.71 4.12 -23.27
CA ARG A 146 -8.06 5.24 -22.39
C ARG A 146 -7.50 6.57 -22.87
N HIS A 147 -6.31 6.57 -23.47
CA HIS A 147 -5.74 7.79 -24.03
C HIS A 147 -6.50 8.24 -25.30
N GLN A 148 -6.88 7.30 -26.17
CA GLN A 148 -7.62 7.59 -27.40
C GLN A 148 -9.03 8.13 -27.14
N SER A 149 -9.66 7.78 -26.01
CA SER A 149 -10.95 8.33 -25.65
C SER A 149 -10.90 9.83 -25.33
N LEU A 150 -9.74 10.37 -24.93
CA LEU A 150 -9.55 11.82 -24.75
C LEU A 150 -9.59 12.56 -26.09
N HIS A 151 -8.92 12.03 -27.12
CA HIS A 151 -8.99 12.58 -28.49
C HIS A 151 -10.40 12.56 -29.09
N ARG A 152 -11.24 11.61 -28.68
CA ARG A 152 -12.66 11.55 -29.11
C ARG A 152 -13.51 12.64 -28.45
N ARG A 153 -13.16 13.04 -27.21
CA ARG A 153 -13.84 14.12 -26.48
C ARG A 153 -13.39 15.51 -26.95
N GLU A 154 -12.13 15.66 -27.30
CA GLU A 154 -11.55 16.91 -27.84
C GLU A 154 -12.11 17.24 -29.24
N ARG A 155 -12.29 16.24 -30.12
CA ARG A 155 -12.90 16.44 -31.45
C ARG A 155 -14.38 16.84 -31.42
N GLN A 156 -15.11 16.55 -30.35
CA GLN A 156 -16.51 16.96 -30.21
C GLN A 156 -16.66 18.42 -29.75
N HIS A 157 -15.63 19.02 -29.15
CA HIS A 157 -15.64 20.43 -28.71
C HIS A 157 -15.22 21.42 -29.80
N GLN A 158 -14.65 20.95 -30.92
CA GLN A 158 -14.26 21.81 -32.05
C GLN A 158 -15.31 21.90 -33.17
N ASN A 159 -16.46 21.25 -33.02
CA ASN A 159 -17.58 21.34 -33.96
C ASN A 159 -18.70 22.28 -33.48
N PHE A 160 -18.41 23.18 -32.52
CA PHE A 160 -19.35 24.17 -31.97
C PHE A 160 -18.71 25.56 -31.77
N VAL A 161 -17.71 25.93 -32.58
CA VAL A 161 -17.27 27.33 -32.73
C VAL A 161 -17.26 27.67 -34.20
#